data_AF-A0A955JYV4-F1
#
_entry.id   AF-A0A955JYV4-F1
#
_cell.length_a   1.000
_cell.length_b   1.000
_cell.length_c   1.000
_cell.angle_alpha   90.00
_cell.angle_beta   90.00
_cell.angle_gamma   90.00
#
_symmetry.space_group_name_H-M   'P 1'
#
loop_
_entity.id
_entity.type
_entity.pdbx_description
1 polymer ?
#
loop_
_entity_poly.entity_id
_entity_poly.type
_entity_poly.pdbx_seq_one_letter_code
_entity_poly.pdbx_strand_id
1 'polypeptide(L)'
;ERAPMDEVISHPHGMVLMVGPTGSGKTTTLYSILQKLNTTERKIITLEDPVEYALDGMSQIPVYTREGDSFAAKLRAVLRLDPDVVMVGEIRDVDTARTALQASITGHLVLSTFHAGSAAEAFTRIIDMIGKNPILVSAIKLIISQRLVRRLDDATKQEYEPDENLKNHIKDVLKDLPEGVEK
;
A
#
# COMPACT_ATOMS: atom_id res chain seq x y z
N GLU A 1 10.84 -9.28 10.02
CA GLU A 1 9.63 -8.50 9.64
C GLU A 1 9.41 -8.28 8.14
N ARG A 2 10.43 -8.08 7.27
CA ARG A 2 10.20 -7.84 5.82
C ARG A 2 9.79 -9.07 5.00
N ALA A 3 10.03 -10.28 5.50
CA ALA A 3 9.85 -11.52 4.74
C ALA A 3 8.43 -11.72 4.14
N PRO A 4 7.32 -11.45 4.86
CA PRO A 4 5.98 -11.60 4.28
C PRO A 4 5.71 -10.61 3.14
N MET A 5 6.19 -9.36 3.28
CA MET A 5 6.06 -8.36 2.22
C MET A 5 6.88 -8.76 0.99
N ASP A 6 8.13 -9.18 1.20
CA ASP A 6 9.06 -9.59 0.15
C ASP A 6 8.54 -10.80 -0.64
N GLU A 7 7.93 -11.76 0.05
CA GLU A 7 7.23 -12.88 -0.57
C GLU A 7 6.08 -12.39 -1.45
N VAL A 8 5.18 -11.55 -0.93
CA VAL A 8 4.02 -11.06 -1.69
C VAL A 8 4.45 -10.27 -2.93
N ILE A 9 5.41 -9.35 -2.84
CA ILE A 9 5.84 -8.54 -4.00
C ILE A 9 6.68 -9.32 -5.03
N SER A 10 7.14 -10.52 -4.69
CA SER A 10 7.81 -11.41 -5.64
C SER A 10 6.83 -12.09 -6.61
N HIS A 11 5.55 -12.17 -6.24
CA HIS A 11 4.51 -12.78 -7.07
C HIS A 11 4.32 -12.00 -8.38
N PRO A 12 4.00 -12.69 -9.49
CA PRO A 12 3.79 -12.05 -10.79
C PRO A 12 2.52 -11.18 -10.80
N HIS A 13 1.55 -11.48 -9.94
CA HIS A 13 0.30 -10.75 -9.89
C HIS A 13 -0.31 -10.69 -8.49
N GLY A 14 -1.22 -9.75 -8.31
CA GLY A 14 -1.94 -9.53 -7.07
C GLY A 14 -1.94 -8.07 -6.67
N MET A 15 -2.76 -7.72 -5.68
CA MET A 15 -2.89 -6.35 -5.20
C MET A 15 -2.29 -6.21 -3.81
N VAL A 16 -1.44 -5.19 -3.64
CA VAL A 16 -0.91 -4.74 -2.36
C VAL A 16 -1.44 -3.34 -2.07
N LEU A 17 -2.07 -3.18 -0.90
CA LEU A 17 -2.69 -1.92 -0.48
C LEU A 17 -1.99 -1.35 0.75
N MET A 18 -1.59 -0.08 0.64
CA MET A 18 -1.15 0.72 1.78
C MET A 18 -2.31 1.53 2.31
N VAL A 19 -2.63 1.39 3.59
CA VAL A 19 -3.67 2.17 4.28
C VAL A 19 -3.13 2.90 5.49
N GLY A 20 -3.90 3.87 5.98
CA GLY A 20 -3.52 4.75 7.07
C GLY A 20 -3.78 6.23 6.74
N PRO A 21 -3.71 7.11 7.75
CA PRO A 21 -4.03 8.53 7.59
C PRO A 21 -3.05 9.27 6.69
N THR A 22 -3.37 10.53 6.35
CA THR A 22 -2.42 11.44 5.71
C THR A 22 -1.16 11.58 6.57
N GLY A 23 0.02 11.63 5.92
CA GLY A 23 1.30 11.74 6.62
C GLY A 23 1.79 10.44 7.28
N SER A 24 1.16 9.28 7.02
CA SER A 24 1.64 8.00 7.56
C SER A 24 2.79 7.37 6.78
N GLY A 25 3.32 8.03 5.75
CA GLY A 25 4.47 7.54 4.97
C GLY A 25 4.14 6.46 3.91
N LYS A 26 2.87 6.33 3.50
CA LYS A 26 2.45 5.32 2.50
C LYS A 26 3.26 5.40 1.20
N THR A 27 3.41 6.61 0.64
CA THR A 27 4.12 6.83 -0.61
C THR A 27 5.60 6.45 -0.49
N THR A 28 6.24 6.79 0.63
CA THR A 28 7.63 6.40 0.91
C THR A 28 7.80 4.88 0.91
N THR A 29 6.88 4.15 1.52
CA THR A 29 6.91 2.68 1.52
C THR A 29 6.65 2.11 0.12
N LEU A 30 5.67 2.65 -0.62
CA LEU A 30 5.42 2.24 -2.01
C LEU A 30 6.64 2.47 -2.91
N TYR A 31 7.28 3.63 -2.81
CA TYR A 31 8.49 3.94 -3.58
C TYR A 31 9.66 3.03 -3.19
N SER A 32 9.75 2.61 -1.93
CA SER A 32 10.75 1.63 -1.49
C SER A 32 10.49 0.25 -2.10
N ILE A 33 9.22 -0.17 -2.18
CA ILE A 33 8.82 -1.40 -2.87
C ILE A 33 9.14 -1.30 -4.36
N LEU A 34 8.75 -0.20 -5.03
CA LEU A 34 9.02 0.02 -6.45
C LEU A 34 10.50 -0.04 -6.78
N GLN A 35 11.36 0.62 -5.99
CA GLN A 35 12.81 0.55 -6.16
C GLN A 35 13.36 -0.87 -6.00
N LYS A 36 12.80 -1.68 -5.08
CA LYS A 36 13.19 -3.08 -4.93
C LYS A 36 12.79 -3.95 -6.13
N LEU A 37 11.66 -3.63 -6.77
CA LEU A 37 11.17 -4.33 -7.95
C LEU A 37 11.81 -3.83 -9.26
N ASN A 38 12.52 -2.71 -9.20
CA ASN A 38 13.10 -2.01 -10.35
C ASN A 38 14.33 -2.78 -10.89
N THR A 39 14.05 -3.80 -11.69
CA THR A 39 15.05 -4.57 -12.43
C THR A 39 14.85 -4.36 -13.92
N THR A 40 15.86 -4.66 -14.73
CA THR A 40 15.77 -4.59 -16.20
C THR A 40 14.76 -5.56 -16.80
N GLU A 41 14.28 -6.52 -16.01
CA GLU A 41 13.33 -7.55 -16.42
C GLU A 41 11.88 -7.14 -16.17
N ARG A 42 11.62 -6.09 -15.39
CA ARG A 42 10.27 -5.67 -14.99
C ARG A 42 9.95 -4.29 -15.54
N LYS A 43 8.87 -4.19 -16.31
CA LYS A 43 8.30 -2.93 -16.76
C LYS A 43 7.39 -2.35 -15.67
N ILE A 44 7.84 -1.26 -15.06
CA ILE A 44 7.13 -0.57 -13.99
C ILE A 44 6.53 0.74 -14.51
N ILE A 45 5.23 0.92 -14.29
CA ILE A 45 4.51 2.16 -14.63
C ILE A 45 3.70 2.63 -13.42
N THR A 46 3.79 3.92 -13.08
CA THR A 46 3.02 4.53 -12.00
C THR A 46 2.05 5.60 -12.53
N LEU A 47 0.93 5.76 -11.84
CA LEU A 47 -0.05 6.83 -12.02
C LEU A 47 -0.13 7.60 -10.71
N GLU A 48 0.16 8.91 -10.70
CA GLU A 48 0.31 9.68 -9.45
C GLU A 48 -0.27 11.10 -9.56
N ASP A 49 -0.79 11.66 -8.46
CA ASP A 49 -1.40 13.00 -8.42
C ASP A 49 -0.97 13.78 -7.16
N PRO A 50 0.13 14.55 -7.22
CA PRO A 50 1.18 14.56 -8.25
C PRO A 50 2.22 13.45 -8.02
N VAL A 51 3.22 13.36 -8.90
CA VAL A 51 4.46 12.60 -8.64
C VAL A 51 5.26 13.31 -7.54
N GLU A 52 5.59 12.62 -6.45
CA GLU A 52 6.32 13.20 -5.31
C GLU A 52 7.77 13.55 -5.67
N TYR A 53 8.46 12.59 -6.29
CA TYR A 53 9.81 12.77 -6.85
C TYR A 53 10.10 11.70 -7.91
N ALA A 54 11.06 12.01 -8.79
CA ALA A 54 11.44 11.11 -9.87
C ALA A 54 12.19 9.88 -9.35
N LEU A 55 11.78 8.71 -9.82
CA LEU A 55 12.45 7.43 -9.64
C LEU A 55 13.04 7.00 -10.98
N ASP A 56 14.34 6.73 -11.00
CA ASP A 56 15.02 6.27 -12.21
C ASP A 56 14.61 4.84 -12.59
N GLY A 57 14.63 4.52 -13.88
CA GLY A 57 14.31 3.17 -14.39
C GLY A 57 12.81 2.83 -14.49
N MET A 58 11.89 3.74 -14.16
CA MET A 58 10.45 3.51 -14.28
C MET A 58 9.69 4.69 -14.92
N SER A 59 8.52 4.41 -15.48
CA SER A 59 7.66 5.45 -16.07
C SER A 59 6.66 5.97 -15.04
N GLN A 60 6.81 7.23 -14.65
CA GLN A 60 5.86 7.88 -13.73
C GLN A 60 4.97 8.85 -14.51
N ILE A 61 3.66 8.56 -14.55
CA ILE A 61 2.68 9.34 -15.29
C ILE A 61 1.86 10.19 -14.32
N PRO A 62 1.95 11.52 -14.38
CA PRO A 62 1.10 12.38 -13.56
C PRO A 62 -0.37 12.30 -14.01
N VAL A 63 -1.29 12.39 -13.06
CA VAL A 63 -2.74 12.42 -13.23
C VAL A 63 -3.23 13.74 -12.67
N TYR A 64 -3.70 14.65 -13.53
CA TYR A 64 -4.19 15.96 -13.08
C TYR A 64 -5.67 15.90 -12.74
N THR A 65 -6.03 15.26 -11.61
CA THR A 65 -7.47 15.03 -11.29
C THR A 65 -8.26 16.34 -11.14
N ARG A 66 -7.58 17.42 -10.73
CA ARG A 66 -8.15 18.78 -10.66
C ARG A 66 -8.46 19.39 -12.03
N GLU A 67 -7.82 18.90 -13.08
CA GLU A 67 -8.01 19.34 -14.47
C GLU A 67 -8.93 18.38 -15.26
N GLY A 68 -9.49 17.37 -14.59
CA GLY A 68 -10.44 16.42 -15.17
C GLY A 68 -9.85 15.08 -15.61
N ASP A 69 -8.56 14.83 -15.37
CA ASP A 69 -7.98 13.50 -15.60
C ASP A 69 -8.59 12.44 -14.67
N SER A 70 -8.64 11.19 -15.14
CA SER A 70 -9.13 10.04 -14.38
C SER A 70 -8.05 8.98 -14.21
N PHE A 71 -7.84 8.53 -12.97
CA PHE A 71 -7.01 7.36 -12.67
C PHE A 71 -7.48 6.12 -13.44
N ALA A 72 -8.79 5.84 -13.43
CA ALA A 72 -9.37 4.70 -14.16
C ALA A 72 -9.07 4.75 -15.67
N ALA A 73 -9.20 5.92 -16.30
CA ALA A 73 -8.93 6.07 -17.73
C ALA A 73 -7.44 5.83 -18.05
N LYS A 74 -6.53 6.45 -17.29
CA LYS A 74 -5.08 6.26 -17.48
C LYS A 74 -4.65 4.84 -17.16
N LEU A 75 -5.22 4.21 -16.14
CA LEU A 75 -4.96 2.82 -15.79
C LEU A 75 -5.30 1.88 -16.94
N ARG A 76 -6.48 2.04 -17.56
CA ARG A 76 -6.85 1.24 -18.74
C ARG A 76 -5.91 1.45 -19.94
N ALA A 77 -5.35 2.64 -20.10
CA ALA A 77 -4.35 2.91 -21.14
C ALA A 77 -3.00 2.24 -20.81
N VAL A 78 -2.54 2.37 -19.57
CA VAL A 78 -1.28 1.78 -19.08
C VAL A 78 -1.28 0.26 -19.19
N LEU A 79 -2.40 -0.41 -18.93
CA LEU A 79 -2.51 -1.87 -19.07
C LEU A 79 -2.30 -2.37 -20.51
N ARG A 80 -2.40 -1.50 -21.53
CA ARG A 80 -2.09 -1.85 -22.93
C ARG A 80 -0.61 -1.70 -23.27
N LEU A 81 0.18 -1.16 -22.35
CA LEU A 81 1.62 -1.02 -22.48
C LEU A 81 2.36 -2.28 -22.00
N ASP A 82 1.65 -3.37 -21.69
CA ASP A 82 2.24 -4.62 -21.20
C ASP A 82 3.14 -4.43 -19.95
N PRO A 83 2.66 -3.76 -18.88
CA PRO A 83 3.46 -3.59 -17.65
C PRO A 83 3.45 -4.86 -16.79
N ASP A 84 4.55 -5.14 -16.10
CA ASP A 84 4.58 -6.18 -15.06
C ASP A 84 4.04 -5.66 -13.72
N VAL A 85 4.38 -4.41 -13.40
CA VAL A 85 4.01 -3.74 -12.15
C VAL A 85 3.33 -2.42 -12.47
N VAL A 86 2.17 -2.20 -11.85
CA VAL A 86 1.46 -0.92 -11.93
C VAL A 86 1.24 -0.37 -10.53
N MET A 87 1.63 0.89 -10.31
CA MET A 87 1.29 1.63 -9.10
C MET A 87 0.23 2.67 -9.40
N VAL A 88 -0.85 2.67 -8.61
CA VAL A 88 -1.91 3.69 -8.65
C VAL A 88 -1.80 4.49 -7.36
N GLY A 89 -1.57 5.80 -7.46
CA GLY A 89 -1.31 6.66 -6.30
C GLY A 89 -2.37 6.50 -5.22
N GLU A 90 -3.64 6.43 -5.61
CA GLU A 90 -4.74 6.06 -4.73
C GLU A 90 -5.98 5.58 -5.49
N ILE A 91 -6.78 4.75 -4.82
CA ILE A 91 -8.12 4.35 -5.29
C ILE A 91 -9.16 5.22 -4.57
N ARG A 92 -9.73 6.18 -5.29
CA ARG A 92 -10.79 7.08 -4.77
C ARG A 92 -12.20 6.70 -5.21
N ASP A 93 -12.32 6.01 -6.33
CA ASP A 93 -13.60 5.74 -7.00
C ASP A 93 -13.73 4.28 -7.44
N VAL A 94 -14.97 3.90 -7.74
CA VAL A 94 -15.37 2.52 -8.09
C VAL A 94 -14.71 2.05 -9.39
N ASP A 95 -14.54 2.94 -10.37
CA ASP A 95 -14.00 2.56 -11.68
C ASP A 95 -12.51 2.26 -11.58
N THR A 96 -11.77 3.07 -10.81
CA THR A 96 -10.36 2.86 -10.48
C THR A 96 -10.20 1.56 -9.69
N ALA A 97 -11.04 1.34 -8.67
CA ALA A 97 -11.03 0.12 -7.85
C ALA A 97 -11.25 -1.14 -8.71
N ARG A 98 -12.30 -1.15 -9.54
CA ARG A 98 -12.63 -2.29 -10.41
C ARG A 98 -11.52 -2.57 -11.42
N THR A 99 -10.96 -1.53 -12.03
CA THR A 99 -9.88 -1.69 -13.01
C THR A 99 -8.61 -2.23 -12.35
N ALA A 100 -8.25 -1.72 -11.17
CA ALA A 100 -7.09 -2.19 -10.40
C ALA A 100 -7.25 -3.64 -9.93
N LEU A 101 -8.44 -4.02 -9.44
CA LEU A 101 -8.74 -5.40 -9.05
C LEU A 101 -8.67 -6.34 -10.24
N GLN A 102 -9.24 -5.96 -11.40
CA GLN A 102 -9.16 -6.76 -12.60
C GLN A 102 -7.71 -6.95 -13.04
N ALA A 103 -6.91 -5.89 -13.09
CA ALA A 103 -5.49 -5.97 -13.45
C ALA A 103 -4.72 -6.97 -12.55
N SER A 104 -5.02 -6.95 -11.25
CA SER A 104 -4.35 -7.80 -10.25
C SER A 104 -4.61 -9.31 -10.42
N ILE A 105 -5.70 -9.69 -11.10
CA ILE A 105 -5.99 -11.10 -11.43
C ILE A 105 -5.64 -11.47 -12.86
N THR A 106 -5.37 -10.48 -13.72
CA THR A 106 -4.97 -10.71 -15.12
C THR A 106 -3.47 -10.55 -15.32
N GLY A 107 -2.66 -10.94 -14.34
CA GLY A 107 -1.21 -11.05 -14.51
C GLY A 107 -0.37 -9.83 -14.11
N HIS A 108 -0.93 -8.83 -13.42
CA HIS A 108 -0.19 -7.63 -13.01
C HIS A 108 -0.03 -7.57 -11.49
N LEU A 109 1.15 -7.16 -11.01
CA LEU A 109 1.32 -6.73 -9.62
C LEU A 109 0.84 -5.29 -9.48
N VAL A 110 -0.23 -5.08 -8.73
CA VAL A 110 -0.87 -3.77 -8.53
C VAL A 110 -0.56 -3.25 -7.14
N LEU A 111 0.07 -2.08 -7.06
CA LEU A 111 0.34 -1.37 -5.82
C LEU A 111 -0.59 -0.16 -5.73
N SER A 112 -1.21 0.10 -4.59
CA SER A 112 -2.00 1.32 -4.41
C SER A 112 -2.09 1.77 -2.96
N THR A 113 -2.47 3.02 -2.75
CA THR A 113 -2.98 3.46 -1.45
C THR A 113 -4.50 3.41 -1.40
N PHE A 114 -5.03 3.27 -0.19
CA PHE A 114 -6.46 3.38 0.09
C PHE A 114 -6.67 4.06 1.46
N HIS A 115 -7.60 5.00 1.55
CA HIS A 115 -7.86 5.70 2.81
C HIS A 115 -8.74 4.84 3.71
N ALA A 116 -8.14 4.16 4.67
CA ALA A 116 -8.79 3.43 5.76
C ALA A 116 -7.95 3.53 7.04
N GLY A 117 -8.58 3.47 8.21
CA GLY A 117 -7.92 3.57 9.51
C GLY A 117 -7.25 2.27 9.97
N SER A 118 -7.60 1.13 9.36
CA SER A 118 -7.00 -0.19 9.61
C SER A 118 -7.08 -1.08 8.37
N ALA A 119 -6.33 -2.19 8.38
CA ALA A 119 -6.39 -3.19 7.31
C ALA A 119 -7.77 -3.87 7.20
N ALA A 120 -8.43 -4.14 8.33
CA ALA A 120 -9.77 -4.72 8.34
C ALA A 120 -10.82 -3.74 7.78
N GLU A 121 -10.74 -2.47 8.16
CA GLU A 121 -11.63 -1.43 7.63
C GLU A 121 -11.47 -1.25 6.11
N ALA A 122 -10.25 -1.38 5.60
CA ALA A 122 -9.99 -1.32 4.16
C ALA A 122 -10.81 -2.35 3.38
N PHE A 123 -10.86 -3.59 3.87
CA PHE A 123 -11.69 -4.65 3.27
C PHE A 123 -13.17 -4.27 3.23
N THR A 124 -13.73 -3.84 4.36
CA THR A 124 -15.14 -3.44 4.45
C THR A 124 -15.45 -2.29 3.49
N ARG A 125 -14.61 -1.25 3.48
CA ARG A 125 -14.82 -0.07 2.62
C ARG A 125 -14.72 -0.37 1.14
N ILE A 126 -13.82 -1.27 0.72
CA ILE A 126 -13.75 -1.69 -0.67
C ILE A 126 -15.02 -2.47 -1.05
N ILE A 127 -15.50 -3.37 -0.19
CA ILE A 127 -16.76 -4.11 -0.41
C ILE A 127 -17.95 -3.14 -0.53
N ASP A 128 -18.04 -2.14 0.34
CA ASP A 128 -19.08 -1.11 0.28
C ASP A 128 -19.00 -0.31 -1.04
N MET A 129 -17.77 -0.02 -1.50
CA MET A 129 -17.52 0.73 -2.73
C MET A 129 -17.88 -0.06 -4.00
N ILE A 130 -17.41 -1.29 -4.14
CA ILE A 130 -17.54 -2.05 -5.39
C ILE A 130 -18.71 -3.05 -5.40
N GLY A 131 -19.33 -3.29 -4.24
CA GLY A 131 -20.31 -4.33 -4.00
C GLY A 131 -19.70 -5.71 -3.76
N LYS A 132 -20.57 -6.72 -3.63
CA LYS A 132 -20.13 -8.13 -3.56
C LYS A 132 -19.45 -8.52 -4.87
N ASN A 133 -18.12 -8.64 -4.83
CA ASN A 133 -17.32 -9.04 -5.97
C ASN A 133 -16.42 -10.23 -5.59
N PRO A 134 -16.65 -11.43 -6.16
CA PRO A 134 -15.84 -12.62 -5.87
C PRO A 134 -14.35 -12.45 -6.14
N ILE A 135 -13.97 -11.54 -7.05
CA ILE A 135 -12.59 -11.27 -7.44
C ILE A 135 -11.81 -10.62 -6.30
N LEU A 136 -12.47 -9.90 -5.39
CA LEU A 136 -11.80 -9.16 -4.33
C LEU A 136 -10.91 -10.04 -3.45
N VAL A 137 -11.39 -11.24 -3.10
CA VAL A 137 -10.68 -12.19 -2.24
C VAL A 137 -9.47 -12.81 -2.94
N SER A 138 -9.54 -13.02 -4.26
CA SER A 138 -8.42 -13.57 -5.02
C SER A 138 -7.38 -12.52 -5.41
N ALA A 139 -7.84 -11.27 -5.60
CA ALA A 139 -7.04 -10.12 -6.01
C ALA A 139 -6.10 -9.62 -4.91
N ILE A 140 -6.61 -9.33 -3.71
CA ILE A 140 -5.85 -8.68 -2.65
C ILE A 140 -4.95 -9.72 -1.96
N LYS A 141 -3.62 -9.49 -2.02
CA LYS A 141 -2.62 -10.35 -1.38
C LYS A 141 -2.13 -9.81 -0.06
N LEU A 142 -2.09 -8.49 0.10
CA LEU A 142 -1.57 -7.84 1.29
C LEU A 142 -2.21 -6.47 1.50
N ILE A 143 -2.58 -6.18 2.74
CA ILE A 143 -2.95 -4.84 3.19
C ILE A 143 -2.04 -4.45 4.36
N ILE A 144 -1.33 -3.34 4.22
CA ILE A 144 -0.43 -2.79 5.24
C ILE A 144 -1.07 -1.53 5.81
N SER A 145 -1.41 -1.56 7.09
CA SER A 145 -1.87 -0.39 7.83
C SER A 145 -0.68 0.33 8.48
N GLN A 146 -0.32 1.49 7.96
CA GLN A 146 0.89 2.19 8.37
C GLN A 146 0.60 3.44 9.22
N ARG A 147 1.44 3.65 10.23
CA ARG A 147 1.56 4.88 11.01
C ARG A 147 3.04 5.19 11.22
N LEU A 148 3.37 6.47 11.41
CA LEU A 148 4.69 6.91 11.82
C LEU A 148 4.63 7.39 13.27
N VAL A 149 5.62 6.98 14.06
CA VAL A 149 5.82 7.45 15.42
C VAL A 149 7.13 8.21 15.48
N ARG A 150 7.18 9.26 16.30
CA ARG A 150 8.42 10.02 16.49
C ARG A 150 9.40 9.17 17.29
N ARG A 151 10.65 9.09 16.82
CA ARG A 151 11.75 8.53 17.59
C ARG A 151 12.16 9.54 18.67
N LEU A 152 12.40 9.05 19.89
CA LEU A 152 12.96 9.87 20.96
C LEU A 152 14.41 10.25 20.61
N ASP A 153 14.80 11.47 20.97
CA ASP A 153 16.17 11.93 20.82
C ASP A 153 17.08 11.16 21.81
N ASP A 154 18.16 10.55 21.28
CA ASP A 154 19.03 9.70 22.08
C ASP A 154 19.86 10.47 23.12
N ALA A 155 20.04 11.78 22.96
CA ALA A 155 20.75 12.65 23.89
C ALA A 155 19.84 13.21 25.00
N THR A 156 18.53 13.32 24.76
CA THR A 156 17.60 13.96 25.73
C THR A 156 16.52 13.03 26.30
N LYS A 157 16.40 11.78 25.82
CA LYS A 157 15.42 10.83 26.36
C LYS A 157 15.70 10.55 27.85
N GLN A 158 14.64 10.45 28.63
CA GLN A 158 14.71 10.17 30.07
C GLN A 158 14.08 8.82 30.36
N GLU A 159 14.80 8.01 31.13
CA GLU A 159 14.27 6.76 31.66
C GLU A 159 13.25 7.07 32.77
N TYR A 160 12.18 6.29 32.82
CA TYR A 160 11.23 6.31 33.92
C TYR A 160 10.70 4.89 34.14
N GLU A 161 10.28 4.60 35.36
CA GLU A 161 9.53 3.38 35.63
C GLU A 161 8.04 3.62 35.40
N PRO A 162 7.39 2.88 34.48
CA PRO A 162 5.94 2.92 34.33
C PRO A 162 5.22 2.47 35.61
N ASP A 163 4.04 3.00 35.87
CA ASP A 163 3.17 2.46 36.91
C ASP A 163 2.63 1.07 36.53
N GLU A 164 2.09 0.35 37.51
CA GLU A 164 1.57 -1.01 37.28
C GLU A 164 0.40 -1.03 36.28
N ASN A 165 -0.39 0.04 36.19
CA ASN A 165 -1.48 0.13 35.23
C ASN A 165 -0.96 0.13 33.79
N LEU A 166 0.05 0.96 33.50
CA LEU A 166 0.66 1.04 32.18
C LEU A 166 1.42 -0.25 31.84
N LYS A 167 2.14 -0.85 32.79
CA LYS A 167 2.80 -2.15 32.58
C LYS A 167 1.78 -3.23 32.19
N ASN A 168 0.65 -3.29 32.90
CA ASN A 168 -0.40 -4.27 32.61
C ASN A 168 -1.05 -4.01 31.26
N HIS A 169 -1.30 -2.75 30.90
CA HIS A 169 -1.83 -2.40 29.58
C HIS A 169 -0.89 -2.82 28.45
N ILE A 170 0.42 -2.56 28.57
CA ILE A 170 1.40 -2.98 27.57
C ILE A 170 1.42 -4.50 27.44
N LYS A 171 1.47 -5.24 28.56
CA LYS A 171 1.42 -6.71 28.53
C LYS A 171 0.15 -7.24 27.85
N ASP A 172 -0.99 -6.61 28.12
CA ASP A 172 -2.26 -7.00 27.53
C ASP A 172 -2.28 -6.78 26.01
N VAL A 173 -1.70 -5.68 25.52
CA VAL A 173 -1.59 -5.41 24.07
C VAL A 173 -0.59 -6.36 23.39
N LEU A 174 0.53 -6.66 24.04
CA LEU A 174 1.58 -7.53 23.46
C LEU A 174 1.23 -9.02 23.49
N LYS A 175 0.20 -9.43 24.24
CA LYS A 175 -0.20 -10.85 24.35
C LYS A 175 -0.69 -11.42 23.02
N ASP A 176 -1.33 -10.58 22.20
CA ASP A 176 -1.98 -10.96 20.94
C ASP A 176 -1.02 -10.87 19.75
N LEU A 177 0.26 -10.51 19.97
CA LEU A 177 1.26 -10.50 18.92
C LEU A 177 1.62 -11.93 18.49
N PRO A 178 1.81 -12.17 17.17
CA PRO A 178 2.23 -13.45 16.64
C PRO A 178 3.54 -13.96 17.25
N GLU A 179 3.70 -15.28 17.31
CA GLU A 179 4.97 -15.91 17.70
C GLU A 179 6.09 -15.48 16.73
N GLY A 180 7.24 -15.07 17.28
CA GLY A 180 8.40 -14.61 16.50
C GLY A 180 8.54 -13.10 16.32
N VAL A 181 7.61 -12.30 16.85
CA VAL A 181 7.80 -10.85 17.01
C VAL A 181 8.60 -10.58 18.29
N GLU A 182 9.65 -9.76 18.20
CA GLU A 182 10.44 -9.35 19.36
C GLU A 182 9.55 -8.51 20.30
N LYS A 183 9.36 -8.97 21.54
CA LYS A 183 8.47 -8.37 22.54
C LYS A 183 9.21 -7.40 23.44
#